data_AF-A0AAU6WM80-F1
#
_entry.id   AF-A0AAU6WM80-F1
#
_cell.length_a   1.000
_cell.length_b   1.000
_cell.length_c   1.000
_cell.angle_alpha   90.00
_cell.angle_beta   90.00
_cell.angle_gamma   90.00
#
_symmetry.space_group_name_H-M   'P 1'
#
loop_
_entity.id
_entity.type
_entity.pdbx_description
1 polymer ?
#
loop_
_entity_poly.entity_id
_entity_poly.type
_entity_poly.pdbx_seq_one_letter_code
_entity_poly.pdbx_strand_id
1 'polypeptide(L)'
;MENKRINTDTDLKNGKSPIAETPFTLRNLKLRSPEKWAAGVPAVMHSIEQLVRDASVLRGGRALFSMNQFDGFDCPSCAWPDPDDDRSRIAEYCENGAKALAEEATSKKIAADFFRKNSVYDLSKMTDYQISQLGRITEPMYLPKGGTHYQPISWDDAFTKIAEKLNGLHSPDEAMFYTSGRTSNEATWVYQLFGREFGTNNFPDCSNMCHETSGYALTRCIGFGKGSVKLEDFYESDLIIIMGQNPGTNSRECFLH
;
A
#
# COMPACT_ATOMS: atom_id res chain seq x y z
N MET A 1 8.78 13.60 20.36
CA MET A 1 7.61 13.20 21.17
C MET A 1 7.33 11.75 20.86
N GLU A 2 7.41 10.86 21.84
CA GLU A 2 6.94 9.48 21.70
C GLU A 2 5.41 9.43 21.68
N ASN A 3 4.84 8.46 20.98
CA ASN A 3 3.42 8.18 21.06
C ASN A 3 3.07 7.90 22.55
N LYS A 4 2.24 8.75 23.17
CA LYS A 4 1.81 8.59 24.57
C LYS A 4 0.77 7.47 24.76
N ARG A 5 0.37 6.78 23.68
CA ARG A 5 -0.66 5.72 23.67
C ARG A 5 -0.13 4.43 23.05
N ILE A 6 0.96 3.89 23.60
CA ILE A 6 1.49 2.58 23.20
C ILE A 6 0.88 1.51 24.13
N ASN A 7 0.45 0.38 23.59
CA ASN A 7 -0.04 -0.76 24.37
C ASN A 7 1.05 -1.27 25.33
N THR A 8 0.79 -1.29 26.64
CA THR A 8 1.78 -1.70 27.66
C THR A 8 1.48 -3.06 28.27
N ASP A 9 2.48 -3.71 28.88
CA ASP A 9 2.25 -4.95 29.63
C ASP A 9 1.34 -4.73 30.85
N THR A 10 1.32 -3.52 31.40
CA THR A 10 0.41 -3.12 32.48
C THR A 10 -1.04 -3.08 31.99
N ASP A 11 -1.28 -2.55 30.79
CA ASP A 11 -2.61 -2.53 30.17
C ASP A 11 -3.12 -3.96 29.88
N LEU A 12 -2.24 -4.86 29.44
CA LEU A 12 -2.57 -6.28 29.26
C LEU A 12 -2.92 -6.95 30.59
N LYS A 13 -2.13 -6.72 31.65
CA LYS A 13 -2.41 -7.24 33.00
C LYS A 13 -3.73 -6.72 33.56
N ASN A 14 -4.15 -5.52 33.16
CA ASN A 14 -5.44 -4.94 33.51
C ASN A 14 -6.59 -5.40 32.59
N GLY A 15 -6.35 -6.36 31.70
CA GLY A 15 -7.37 -6.94 30.81
C GLY A 15 -7.82 -6.03 29.68
N LYS A 16 -7.05 -4.98 29.33
CA LYS A 16 -7.40 -4.09 28.22
C LYS A 16 -7.11 -4.76 26.87
N SER A 17 -8.01 -4.53 25.92
CA SER A 17 -7.78 -4.88 24.51
C SER A 17 -6.75 -3.95 23.88
N PRO A 18 -6.00 -4.40 22.84
CA PRO A 18 -5.02 -3.55 22.18
C PRO A 18 -5.72 -2.39 21.47
N ILE A 19 -5.10 -1.20 21.53
CA ILE A 19 -5.51 -0.02 20.78
C ILE A 19 -5.20 -0.24 19.30
N ALA A 20 -6.07 0.24 18.40
CA ALA A 20 -5.93 0.11 16.95
C ALA A 20 -4.92 1.08 16.30
N GLU A 21 -4.33 2.01 17.07
CA GLU A 21 -3.34 2.96 16.59
C GLU A 21 -1.94 2.32 16.58
N THR A 22 -1.26 2.37 15.44
CA THR A 22 0.12 1.90 15.34
C THR A 22 1.05 2.76 16.21
N PRO A 23 1.95 2.13 17.00
CA PRO A 23 2.97 2.87 17.72
C PRO A 23 3.93 3.58 16.74
N PHE A 24 4.28 4.82 17.05
CA PHE A 24 5.27 5.57 16.30
C PHE A 24 6.25 6.25 17.24
N THR A 25 7.50 6.36 16.77
CA THR A 25 8.53 7.15 17.42
C THR A 25 8.95 8.25 16.46
N LEU A 26 8.77 9.51 16.89
CA LEU A 26 9.39 10.61 16.17
C LEU A 26 10.90 10.45 16.32
N ARG A 27 11.57 10.12 15.21
CA ARG A 27 13.03 10.13 15.17
C ARG A 27 13.52 11.52 15.56
N ASN A 28 14.74 11.61 16.10
CA ASN A 28 15.40 12.88 16.40
C ASN A 28 15.63 13.66 15.08
N LEU A 29 14.60 14.32 14.57
CA LEU A 29 14.60 15.08 13.34
C LEU A 29 15.67 16.17 13.50
N LYS A 30 16.72 16.06 12.70
CA LYS A 30 17.76 17.08 12.64
C LYS A 30 17.45 17.95 11.45
N LEU A 31 17.34 19.25 11.69
CA LEU A 31 17.37 20.22 10.60
C LEU A 31 18.74 20.12 9.94
N ARG A 32 18.77 19.86 8.64
CA ARG A 32 19.97 19.80 7.82
C ARG A 32 19.76 20.70 6.61
N SER A 33 20.86 21.11 5.99
CA SER A 33 20.80 21.75 4.67
C SER A 33 20.06 20.82 3.69
N PRO A 34 19.23 21.36 2.77
CA PRO A 34 18.58 20.56 1.75
C PRO A 34 19.59 19.74 0.95
N GLU A 35 19.23 18.50 0.63
CA GLU A 35 20.05 17.67 -0.25
C GLU A 35 20.13 18.29 -1.64
N LYS A 36 21.29 18.21 -2.28
CA LYS A 36 21.53 18.81 -3.59
C LYS A 36 21.06 17.95 -4.76
N TRP A 37 20.73 16.70 -4.50
CA TRP A 37 20.32 15.71 -5.50
C TRP A 37 19.26 14.79 -4.90
N ALA A 38 18.19 14.54 -5.68
CA ALA A 38 17.09 13.64 -5.30
C ALA A 38 17.16 12.27 -6.02
N ALA A 39 18.11 12.12 -6.95
CA ALA A 39 18.34 10.94 -7.76
C ALA A 39 19.85 10.73 -7.98
N GLY A 40 20.24 9.53 -8.42
CA GLY A 40 21.63 9.16 -8.70
C GLY A 40 22.10 7.95 -7.91
N VAL A 41 23.43 7.74 -7.87
CA VAL A 41 24.06 6.54 -7.30
C VAL A 41 23.53 6.17 -5.91
N PRO A 42 23.32 7.11 -4.96
CA PRO A 42 22.85 6.71 -3.64
C PRO A 42 21.39 6.22 -3.63
N ALA A 43 20.52 6.75 -4.50
CA ALA A 43 19.15 6.24 -4.66
C ALA A 43 19.13 4.80 -5.23
N VAL A 44 20.06 4.49 -6.16
CA VAL A 44 20.26 3.13 -6.67
C VAL A 44 20.76 2.21 -5.55
N MET A 45 21.75 2.65 -4.75
CA MET A 45 22.26 1.88 -3.62
C MET A 45 21.18 1.60 -2.58
N HIS A 46 20.31 2.57 -2.26
CA HIS A 46 19.18 2.36 -1.36
C HIS A 46 18.14 1.38 -1.91
N SER A 47 17.89 1.40 -3.23
CA SER A 47 17.00 0.44 -3.88
C SER A 47 17.57 -0.99 -3.81
N ILE A 48 18.88 -1.15 -4.01
CA ILE A 48 19.58 -2.44 -3.85
C ILE A 48 19.57 -2.89 -2.39
N GLU A 49 19.85 -2.00 -1.44
CA GLU A 49 19.79 -2.31 -0.01
C GLU A 49 18.40 -2.83 0.37
N GLN A 50 17.34 -2.25 -0.19
CA GLN A 50 15.98 -2.72 0.06
C GLN A 50 15.73 -4.11 -0.52
N LEU A 51 16.16 -4.39 -1.76
CA LEU A 51 16.05 -5.74 -2.35
C LEU A 51 16.74 -6.81 -1.49
N VAL A 52 17.90 -6.46 -0.91
CA VAL A 52 18.61 -7.34 0.02
C VAL A 52 17.82 -7.48 1.32
N ARG A 53 17.38 -6.37 1.90
CA ARG A 53 16.65 -6.32 3.17
C ARG A 53 15.35 -7.13 3.12
N ASP A 54 14.59 -7.02 2.04
CA ASP A 54 13.33 -7.75 1.83
C ASP A 54 13.54 -9.16 1.27
N ALA A 55 14.79 -9.61 1.14
CA ALA A 55 15.15 -10.90 0.58
C ALA A 55 14.52 -11.13 -0.81
N SER A 56 14.45 -10.09 -1.64
CA SER A 56 13.84 -10.09 -2.97
C SER A 56 14.87 -9.89 -4.09
N VAL A 57 16.17 -10.00 -3.84
CA VAL A 57 17.26 -9.79 -4.83
C VAL A 57 17.01 -10.51 -6.17
N LEU A 58 16.64 -11.78 -6.15
CA LEU A 58 16.40 -12.55 -7.38
C LEU A 58 15.04 -12.23 -8.01
N ARG A 59 13.95 -12.39 -7.24
CA ARG A 59 12.59 -12.22 -7.73
C ARG A 59 12.25 -10.76 -8.03
N GLY A 60 12.51 -9.88 -7.06
CA GLY A 60 12.36 -8.43 -7.18
C GLY A 60 13.32 -7.86 -8.21
N GLY A 61 14.60 -8.28 -8.20
CA GLY A 61 15.56 -7.83 -9.23
C GLY A 61 15.12 -8.16 -10.65
N ARG A 62 14.62 -9.37 -10.91
CA ARG A 62 14.04 -9.74 -12.21
C ARG A 62 12.77 -8.94 -12.52
N ALA A 63 11.89 -8.76 -11.55
CA ALA A 63 10.65 -8.03 -11.73
C ALA A 63 10.89 -6.53 -12.03
N LEU A 64 11.94 -5.92 -11.46
CA LEU A 64 12.32 -4.54 -11.74
C LEU A 64 12.62 -4.32 -13.23
N PHE A 65 13.32 -5.26 -13.88
CA PHE A 65 13.60 -5.16 -15.33
C PHE A 65 12.36 -5.29 -16.23
N SER A 66 11.22 -5.72 -15.67
CA SER A 66 9.96 -5.82 -16.39
C SER A 66 8.95 -4.75 -15.95
N MET A 67 9.30 -3.94 -14.95
CA MET A 67 8.43 -2.87 -14.46
C MET A 67 8.47 -1.68 -15.43
N ASN A 68 7.30 -1.14 -15.75
CA ASN A 68 7.11 -0.01 -16.66
C ASN A 68 7.69 -0.22 -18.06
N GLN A 69 7.80 -1.46 -18.53
CA GLN A 69 8.21 -1.80 -19.89
C GLN A 69 6.98 -2.13 -20.75
N PHE A 70 7.05 -1.97 -22.08
CA PHE A 70 5.92 -2.21 -23.00
C PHE A 70 5.28 -3.59 -22.86
N ASP A 71 6.08 -4.65 -22.73
CA ASP A 71 5.61 -6.04 -22.51
C ASP A 71 5.66 -6.43 -21.01
N GLY A 72 5.65 -5.43 -20.14
CA GLY A 72 5.88 -5.54 -18.71
C GLY A 72 4.61 -5.41 -17.87
N PHE A 73 4.77 -4.80 -16.70
CA PHE A 73 3.66 -4.41 -15.83
C PHE A 73 3.91 -3.02 -15.25
N ASP A 74 2.83 -2.28 -15.01
CA ASP A 74 2.92 -0.93 -14.45
C ASP A 74 3.32 -0.98 -12.98
N CYS A 75 4.17 -0.04 -12.58
CA CYS A 75 4.58 0.11 -11.20
C CYS A 75 3.34 0.45 -10.37
N PRO A 76 2.97 -0.39 -9.41
CA PRO A 76 1.74 -0.19 -8.65
C PRO A 76 1.84 0.97 -7.65
N SER A 77 3.02 1.60 -7.54
CA SER A 77 3.29 2.78 -6.70
C SER A 77 3.50 4.05 -7.51
N CYS A 78 3.49 4.00 -8.85
CA CYS A 78 3.77 5.16 -9.66
C CYS A 78 2.57 6.11 -9.69
N ALA A 79 2.88 7.40 -9.63
CA ALA A 79 1.92 8.49 -9.79
C ALA A 79 1.92 9.08 -11.20
N TRP A 80 2.81 8.59 -12.08
CA TRP A 80 3.03 9.08 -13.43
C TRP A 80 2.77 7.98 -14.46
N PRO A 81 2.08 8.26 -15.59
CA PRO A 81 2.08 7.37 -16.73
C PRO A 81 3.48 7.17 -17.31
N ASP A 82 3.71 5.98 -17.83
CA ASP A 82 4.92 5.65 -18.58
C ASP A 82 4.91 6.33 -19.96
N PRO A 83 6.07 6.78 -20.49
CA PRO A 83 6.15 7.33 -21.83
C PRO A 83 5.77 6.30 -22.91
N ASP A 84 5.02 6.75 -23.91
CA ASP A 84 4.55 5.91 -25.03
C ASP A 84 5.59 5.75 -26.14
N ASP A 85 6.64 6.59 -26.16
CA ASP A 85 7.64 6.65 -27.22
C ASP A 85 8.95 5.93 -26.88
N ASP A 86 9.68 6.38 -25.86
CA ASP A 86 10.96 5.81 -25.43
C ASP A 86 10.94 5.47 -23.94
N ARG A 87 11.31 4.22 -23.65
CA ARG A 87 11.39 3.67 -22.29
C ARG A 87 12.80 3.13 -22.08
N SER A 88 13.46 3.57 -21.01
CA SER A 88 14.73 3.06 -20.52
C SER A 88 14.67 1.56 -20.39
N ARG A 89 15.54 0.90 -21.17
CA ARG A 89 15.72 -0.56 -21.16
C ARG A 89 16.32 -1.09 -19.85
N ILE A 90 16.79 -0.21 -18.98
CA ILE A 90 17.50 -0.56 -17.74
C ILE A 90 16.58 -0.36 -16.53
N ALA A 91 15.88 0.77 -16.46
CA ALA A 91 14.96 1.10 -15.37
C ALA A 91 14.08 2.29 -15.74
N GLU A 92 12.76 2.11 -15.68
CA GLU A 92 11.73 3.14 -15.77
C GLU A 92 10.98 3.20 -14.44
N TYR A 93 11.67 3.55 -13.36
CA TYR A 93 11.02 3.66 -12.05
C TYR A 93 11.84 4.48 -11.06
N CYS A 94 11.13 5.09 -10.11
CA CYS A 94 11.76 5.75 -8.97
C CYS A 94 12.14 4.79 -7.83
N GLU A 95 12.94 5.28 -6.88
CA GLU A 95 13.35 4.54 -5.66
C GLU A 95 12.15 3.97 -4.88
N ASN A 96 11.03 4.70 -4.78
CA ASN A 96 9.85 4.21 -4.07
C ASN A 96 9.14 3.08 -4.83
N GLY A 97 9.10 3.16 -6.17
CA GLY A 97 8.60 2.07 -7.01
C GLY A 97 9.43 0.82 -6.81
N ALA A 98 10.75 0.97 -6.78
CA ALA A 98 11.66 -0.15 -6.51
C ALA A 98 11.47 -0.77 -5.12
N LYS A 99 11.30 0.06 -4.07
CA LYS A 99 11.04 -0.42 -2.71
C LYS A 99 9.71 -1.15 -2.58
N ALA A 100 8.65 -0.61 -3.18
CA ALA A 100 7.33 -1.25 -3.15
C ALA A 100 7.36 -2.60 -3.85
N LEU A 101 8.04 -2.70 -5.00
CA LEU A 101 8.21 -3.99 -5.68
C LEU A 101 9.09 -4.94 -4.86
N ALA A 102 10.15 -4.45 -4.23
CA ALA A 102 11.02 -5.27 -3.37
C ALA A 102 10.23 -5.90 -2.20
N GLU A 103 9.34 -5.13 -1.59
CA GLU A 103 8.46 -5.58 -0.51
C GLU A 103 7.45 -6.61 -1.02
N GLU A 104 6.81 -6.35 -2.16
CA GLU A 104 5.84 -7.27 -2.77
C GLU A 104 6.47 -8.59 -3.26
N ALA A 105 7.71 -8.52 -3.74
CA ALA A 105 8.50 -9.65 -4.20
C ALA A 105 9.27 -10.36 -3.08
N THR A 106 9.06 -10.00 -1.81
CA THR A 106 9.76 -10.60 -0.67
C THR A 106 9.66 -12.13 -0.69
N SER A 107 10.78 -12.79 -0.37
CA SER A 107 10.80 -14.24 -0.12
C SER A 107 10.58 -14.59 1.34
N LYS A 108 10.58 -13.60 2.24
CA LYS A 108 10.26 -13.80 3.66
C LYS A 108 8.81 -14.20 3.81
N LYS A 109 8.56 -15.18 4.67
CA LYS A 109 7.24 -15.76 4.90
C LYS A 109 7.01 -15.95 6.39
N ILE A 110 5.80 -15.64 6.82
CA ILE A 110 5.29 -15.98 8.14
C ILE A 110 4.04 -16.84 8.00
N ALA A 111 3.97 -17.86 8.83
CA ALA A 111 2.94 -18.89 8.84
C ALA A 111 2.21 -18.90 10.18
N ALA A 112 1.18 -19.73 10.33
CA ALA A 112 0.37 -19.86 11.53
C ALA A 112 1.20 -20.14 12.78
N ASP A 113 2.32 -20.84 12.68
CA ASP A 113 3.28 -21.07 13.77
C ASP A 113 3.78 -19.78 14.43
N PHE A 114 3.98 -18.73 13.63
CA PHE A 114 4.37 -17.42 14.14
C PHE A 114 3.24 -16.81 14.95
N PHE A 115 2.02 -16.80 14.42
CA PHE A 115 0.86 -16.21 15.09
C PHE A 115 0.33 -17.04 16.28
N ARG A 116 0.67 -18.33 16.35
CA ARG A 116 0.46 -19.16 17.55
C ARG A 116 1.37 -18.75 18.72
N LYS A 117 2.55 -18.19 18.42
CA LYS A 117 3.54 -17.77 19.42
C LYS A 117 3.46 -16.29 19.77
N ASN A 118 2.82 -15.48 18.92
CA ASN A 118 2.74 -14.03 19.07
C ASN A 118 1.28 -13.61 19.18
N SER A 119 0.91 -13.07 20.34
CA SER A 119 -0.45 -12.60 20.57
C SER A 119 -0.75 -11.34 19.75
N VAL A 120 -2.03 -11.09 19.46
CA VAL A 120 -2.47 -9.82 18.82
C VAL A 120 -2.00 -8.62 19.63
N TYR A 121 -1.97 -8.74 20.95
CA TYR A 121 -1.50 -7.69 21.84
C TYR A 121 -0.01 -7.42 21.68
N ASP A 122 0.83 -8.45 21.57
CA ASP A 122 2.27 -8.28 21.38
C ASP A 122 2.59 -7.72 19.99
N LEU A 123 1.86 -8.15 18.97
CA LEU A 123 1.97 -7.60 17.61
C LEU A 123 1.60 -6.11 17.59
N SER A 124 0.60 -5.69 18.36
CA SER A 124 0.18 -4.27 18.43
C SER A 124 1.22 -3.32 19.03
N LYS A 125 2.30 -3.85 19.63
CA LYS A 125 3.43 -3.05 20.14
C LYS A 125 4.47 -2.75 19.05
N MET A 126 4.37 -3.41 17.90
CA MET A 126 5.28 -3.23 16.78
C MET A 126 4.78 -2.10 15.86
N THR A 127 5.72 -1.39 15.23
CA THR A 127 5.38 -0.39 14.21
C THR A 127 4.98 -1.08 12.90
N ASP A 128 4.23 -0.40 12.03
CA ASP A 128 3.85 -0.94 10.71
C ASP A 128 5.07 -1.40 9.91
N TYR A 129 6.17 -0.63 10.00
CA TYR A 129 7.44 -1.00 9.38
C TYR A 129 7.97 -2.32 9.93
N GLN A 130 7.97 -2.52 11.25
CA GLN A 130 8.44 -3.77 11.85
C GLN A 130 7.57 -4.95 11.43
N ILE A 131 6.24 -4.77 11.41
CA ILE A 131 5.29 -5.81 11.00
C ILE A 131 5.50 -6.19 9.53
N SER A 132 5.59 -5.21 8.62
CA SER A 132 5.88 -5.43 7.19
C SER A 132 7.16 -6.26 7.01
N GLN A 133 8.21 -5.98 7.79
CA GLN A 133 9.50 -6.63 7.67
C GLN A 133 9.55 -8.09 8.17
N LEU A 134 8.49 -8.58 8.83
CA LEU A 134 8.37 -9.98 9.24
C LEU A 134 8.20 -10.92 8.04
N GLY A 135 7.58 -10.45 6.96
CA GLY A 135 7.38 -11.20 5.72
C GLY A 135 5.92 -11.46 5.39
N ARG A 136 5.70 -12.10 4.23
CA ARG A 136 4.37 -12.35 3.68
C ARG A 136 3.61 -13.44 4.44
N ILE A 137 2.34 -13.20 4.72
CA ILE A 137 1.42 -14.23 5.25
C ILE A 137 1.11 -15.25 4.14
N THR A 138 1.29 -16.54 4.44
CA THR A 138 1.19 -17.61 3.42
C THR A 138 -0.01 -18.53 3.54
N GLU A 139 -0.78 -18.45 4.62
CA GLU A 139 -1.95 -19.30 4.83
C GLU A 139 -3.08 -18.53 5.55
N PRO A 140 -4.35 -18.88 5.29
CA PRO A 140 -5.46 -18.21 5.93
C PRO A 140 -5.53 -18.56 7.42
N MET A 141 -5.91 -17.55 8.21
CA MET A 141 -6.03 -17.65 9.65
C MET A 141 -7.25 -16.85 10.12
N TYR A 142 -7.75 -17.18 11.29
CA TYR A 142 -8.82 -16.43 11.94
C TYR A 142 -8.50 -16.19 13.41
N LEU A 143 -9.07 -15.13 13.98
CA LEU A 143 -9.04 -14.87 15.41
C LEU A 143 -10.37 -15.34 16.01
N PRO A 144 -10.38 -16.38 16.87
CA PRO A 144 -11.59 -16.78 17.57
C PRO A 144 -12.14 -15.64 18.44
N LYS A 145 -13.46 -15.60 18.66
CA LYS A 145 -14.09 -14.61 19.55
C LYS A 145 -13.49 -14.75 20.96
N GLY A 146 -12.92 -13.67 21.49
CA GLY A 146 -12.23 -13.66 22.78
C GLY A 146 -10.84 -14.33 22.78
N GLY A 147 -10.36 -14.79 21.62
CA GLY A 147 -9.03 -15.32 21.46
C GLY A 147 -7.96 -14.22 21.46
N THR A 148 -6.75 -14.60 21.86
CA THR A 148 -5.57 -13.70 21.88
C THR A 148 -4.59 -13.98 20.74
N HIS A 149 -4.72 -15.11 20.06
CA HIS A 149 -3.82 -15.59 19.01
C HIS A 149 -4.64 -16.04 17.80
N TYR A 150 -4.09 -15.84 16.61
CA TYR A 150 -4.70 -16.37 15.39
C TYR A 150 -4.55 -17.90 15.33
N GLN A 151 -5.52 -18.54 14.70
CA GLN A 151 -5.55 -19.98 14.47
C GLN A 151 -5.63 -20.23 12.95
N PRO A 152 -4.93 -21.26 12.44
CA PRO A 152 -5.04 -21.64 11.03
C PRO A 152 -6.47 -22.07 10.70
N ILE A 153 -6.90 -21.80 9.49
CA ILE A 153 -8.19 -22.24 8.92
C ILE A 153 -7.94 -22.70 7.49
N SER A 154 -8.76 -23.61 6.97
CA SER A 154 -8.70 -23.95 5.54
C SER A 154 -9.30 -22.82 4.69
N TRP A 155 -8.99 -22.76 3.39
CA TRP A 155 -9.65 -21.82 2.49
C TRP A 155 -11.16 -22.03 2.43
N ASP A 156 -11.62 -23.29 2.36
CA ASP A 156 -13.03 -23.64 2.29
C ASP A 156 -13.79 -23.22 3.57
N ASP A 157 -13.21 -23.45 4.74
CA ASP A 157 -13.79 -23.04 6.01
C ASP A 157 -13.77 -21.50 6.16
N ALA A 158 -12.74 -20.83 5.66
CA ALA A 158 -12.67 -19.37 5.65
C ALA A 158 -13.78 -18.77 4.78
N PHE A 159 -13.98 -19.29 3.56
CA PHE A 159 -15.07 -18.85 2.68
C PHE A 159 -16.43 -19.17 3.28
N THR A 160 -16.62 -20.36 3.84
CA THR A 160 -17.86 -20.74 4.54
C THR A 160 -18.16 -19.76 5.68
N LYS A 161 -17.16 -19.45 6.50
CA LYS A 161 -17.30 -18.50 7.61
C LYS A 161 -17.66 -17.08 7.15
N ILE A 162 -17.07 -16.60 6.06
CA ILE A 162 -17.40 -15.29 5.47
C ILE A 162 -18.83 -15.32 4.93
N ALA A 163 -19.21 -16.37 4.19
CA ALA A 163 -20.55 -16.53 3.64
C ALA A 163 -21.64 -16.59 4.73
N GLU A 164 -21.40 -17.34 5.81
CA GLU A 164 -22.31 -17.38 6.97
C GLU A 164 -22.54 -16.00 7.58
N LYS A 165 -21.50 -15.14 7.62
CA LYS A 165 -21.63 -13.77 8.14
C LYS A 165 -22.39 -12.86 7.20
N LEU A 166 -22.09 -12.91 5.91
CA LEU A 166 -22.77 -12.09 4.90
C LEU A 166 -24.25 -12.48 4.77
N ASN A 167 -24.56 -13.78 4.68
CA ASN A 167 -25.93 -14.27 4.57
C ASN A 167 -26.75 -14.12 5.86
N GLY A 168 -26.09 -13.90 7.00
CA GLY A 168 -26.72 -13.67 8.29
C GLY A 168 -27.10 -12.21 8.57
N LEU A 169 -26.76 -11.28 7.67
CA LEU A 169 -27.10 -9.86 7.82
C LEU A 169 -28.60 -9.63 7.61
N HIS A 170 -29.15 -8.60 8.27
CA HIS A 170 -30.56 -8.24 8.10
C HIS A 170 -30.82 -7.50 6.79
N SER A 171 -29.80 -6.81 6.28
CA SER A 171 -29.81 -6.10 5.00
C SER A 171 -28.41 -6.18 4.37
N PRO A 172 -28.29 -6.29 3.03
CA PRO A 172 -27.00 -6.19 2.34
C PRO A 172 -26.22 -4.91 2.66
N ASP A 173 -26.93 -3.81 2.97
CA ASP A 173 -26.32 -2.52 3.30
C ASP A 173 -25.66 -2.46 4.69
N GLU A 174 -25.76 -3.53 5.49
CA GLU A 174 -24.95 -3.70 6.70
C GLU A 174 -23.50 -4.15 6.38
N ALA A 175 -23.23 -4.53 5.12
CA ALA A 175 -21.90 -4.87 4.64
C ALA A 175 -21.23 -3.66 3.95
N MET A 176 -19.90 -3.67 3.97
CA MET A 176 -19.05 -2.68 3.33
C MET A 176 -17.89 -3.38 2.63
N PHE A 177 -17.68 -3.07 1.35
CA PHE A 177 -16.70 -3.73 0.49
C PHE A 177 -15.60 -2.73 0.10
N TYR A 178 -14.55 -2.66 0.91
CA TYR A 178 -13.43 -1.74 0.69
C TYR A 178 -12.44 -2.31 -0.34
N THR A 179 -12.08 -1.49 -1.33
CA THR A 179 -11.07 -1.86 -2.35
C THR A 179 -9.80 -1.03 -2.18
N SER A 180 -8.66 -1.61 -2.56
CA SER A 180 -7.37 -0.91 -2.58
C SER A 180 -7.05 -0.48 -4.00
N GLY A 181 -6.53 0.74 -4.18
CA GLY A 181 -6.00 1.22 -5.47
C GLY A 181 -4.79 0.45 -5.99
N ARG A 182 -4.28 -0.53 -5.22
CA ARG A 182 -3.23 -1.48 -5.62
C ARG A 182 -3.77 -2.71 -6.34
N THR A 183 -5.08 -2.95 -6.28
CA THR A 183 -5.72 -4.09 -6.93
C THR A 183 -5.89 -3.81 -8.42
N SER A 184 -5.74 -4.84 -9.27
CA SER A 184 -5.92 -4.65 -10.71
C SER A 184 -7.35 -4.21 -11.07
N ASN A 185 -7.51 -3.60 -12.24
CA ASN A 185 -8.83 -3.18 -12.72
C ASN A 185 -9.79 -4.36 -12.87
N GLU A 186 -9.31 -5.52 -13.31
CA GLU A 186 -10.10 -6.73 -13.50
C GLU A 186 -10.55 -7.30 -12.15
N ALA A 187 -9.64 -7.40 -11.18
CA ALA A 187 -9.97 -7.89 -9.85
C ALA A 187 -10.95 -6.95 -9.14
N THR A 188 -10.73 -5.63 -9.27
CA THR A 188 -11.66 -4.60 -8.77
C THR A 188 -13.03 -4.70 -9.46
N TRP A 189 -13.06 -4.96 -10.77
CA TRP A 189 -14.30 -5.13 -11.52
C TRP A 189 -15.08 -6.38 -11.06
N VAL A 190 -14.42 -7.51 -10.83
CA VAL A 190 -15.08 -8.71 -10.27
C VAL A 190 -15.55 -8.46 -8.85
N TYR A 191 -14.76 -7.78 -8.03
CA TYR A 191 -15.10 -7.49 -6.64
C TYR A 191 -16.33 -6.57 -6.51
N GLN A 192 -16.43 -5.54 -7.36
CA GLN A 192 -17.62 -4.69 -7.38
C GLN A 192 -18.87 -5.42 -7.89
N LEU A 193 -18.72 -6.35 -8.85
CA LEU A 193 -19.86 -7.18 -9.28
C LEU A 193 -20.35 -8.05 -8.14
N PHE A 194 -19.43 -8.66 -7.39
CA PHE A 194 -19.77 -9.49 -6.24
C PHE A 194 -20.60 -8.71 -5.20
N GLY A 195 -20.16 -7.52 -4.78
CA GLY A 195 -20.92 -6.76 -3.78
C GLY A 195 -22.26 -6.22 -4.30
N ARG A 196 -22.36 -5.92 -5.61
CA ARG A 196 -23.63 -5.52 -6.24
C ARG A 196 -24.61 -6.69 -6.40
N GLU A 197 -24.11 -7.88 -6.72
CA GLU A 197 -24.91 -9.11 -6.73
C GLU A 197 -25.35 -9.51 -5.31
N PHE A 198 -24.50 -9.26 -4.30
CA PHE A 198 -24.88 -9.39 -2.89
C PHE A 198 -26.01 -8.42 -2.49
N GLY A 199 -26.17 -7.32 -3.22
CA GLY A 199 -27.33 -6.42 -3.11
C GLY A 199 -27.03 -5.05 -2.50
N THR A 200 -25.77 -4.61 -2.44
CA THR A 200 -25.40 -3.29 -1.91
C THR A 200 -24.56 -2.46 -2.88
N ASN A 201 -24.55 -1.14 -2.69
CA ASN A 201 -23.64 -0.20 -3.34
C ASN A 201 -22.59 0.40 -2.36
N ASN A 202 -22.42 -0.19 -1.17
CA ASN A 202 -21.48 0.28 -0.16
C ASN A 202 -20.02 -0.11 -0.47
N PHE A 203 -19.38 0.70 -1.33
CA PHE A 203 -17.98 0.52 -1.76
C PHE A 203 -17.14 1.77 -1.45
N PRO A 204 -16.72 1.98 -0.18
CA PRO A 204 -15.68 2.95 0.08
C PRO A 204 -14.36 2.50 -0.55
N ASP A 205 -13.62 3.44 -1.08
CA ASP A 205 -12.35 3.21 -1.76
C ASP A 205 -11.27 4.14 -1.20
N CYS A 206 -10.00 3.77 -1.35
CA CYS A 206 -8.89 4.63 -0.93
C CYS A 206 -8.92 6.01 -1.63
N SER A 207 -9.49 6.08 -2.83
CA SER A 207 -9.66 7.35 -3.55
C SER A 207 -10.64 8.31 -2.87
N ASN A 208 -11.59 7.83 -2.06
CA ASN A 208 -12.48 8.71 -1.28
C ASN A 208 -11.70 9.63 -0.34
N MET A 209 -10.61 9.12 0.23
CA MET A 209 -9.78 9.88 1.17
C MET A 209 -8.82 10.85 0.47
N CYS A 210 -8.38 10.53 -0.75
CA CYS A 210 -7.26 11.22 -1.41
C CYS A 210 -7.64 12.03 -2.66
N HIS A 211 -8.67 11.62 -3.40
CA HIS A 211 -8.99 12.15 -4.74
C HIS A 211 -10.42 12.65 -4.91
N GLU A 212 -11.35 12.31 -4.00
CA GLU A 212 -12.76 12.70 -4.12
C GLU A 212 -12.97 14.23 -4.09
N THR A 213 -12.25 14.93 -3.21
CA THR A 213 -12.32 16.39 -3.10
C THR A 213 -11.85 17.08 -4.38
N SER A 214 -10.74 16.61 -4.97
CA SER A 214 -10.23 17.08 -6.25
C SER A 214 -11.20 16.78 -7.40
N GLY A 215 -11.76 15.56 -7.44
CA GLY A 215 -12.73 15.15 -8.45
C GLY A 215 -14.00 16.00 -8.45
N TYR A 216 -14.53 16.32 -7.26
CA TYR A 216 -15.68 17.21 -7.10
C TYR A 216 -15.39 18.64 -7.60
N ALA A 217 -14.25 19.21 -7.20
CA ALA A 217 -13.87 20.56 -7.61
C ALA A 217 -13.62 20.66 -9.12
N LEU A 218 -12.85 19.73 -9.69
CA LEU A 218 -12.54 19.71 -11.13
C LEU A 218 -13.79 19.52 -11.98
N THR A 219 -14.69 18.61 -11.59
CA THR A 219 -15.95 18.41 -12.32
C THR A 219 -16.77 19.70 -12.39
N ARG A 220 -16.77 20.50 -11.32
CA ARG A 220 -17.50 21.78 -11.28
C ARG A 220 -16.82 22.89 -12.10
N CYS A 221 -15.51 22.85 -12.26
CA CYS A 221 -14.75 23.86 -13.00
C CYS A 221 -14.64 23.55 -14.50
N ILE A 222 -14.36 22.29 -14.87
CA ILE A 222 -14.01 21.88 -16.23
C ILE A 222 -14.86 20.72 -16.79
N GLY A 223 -15.84 20.22 -16.02
CA GLY A 223 -16.80 19.20 -16.48
C GLY A 223 -16.37 17.75 -16.30
N PHE A 224 -15.14 17.47 -15.87
CA PHE A 224 -14.67 16.12 -15.53
C PHE A 224 -13.68 16.13 -14.35
N GLY A 225 -13.64 15.03 -13.59
CA GLY A 225 -12.87 14.89 -12.34
C GLY A 225 -11.53 14.18 -12.48
N LYS A 226 -10.87 14.28 -13.64
CA LYS A 226 -9.61 13.57 -13.95
C LYS A 226 -8.52 14.56 -14.39
N GLY A 227 -7.28 14.08 -14.47
CA GLY A 227 -6.18 14.84 -15.05
C GLY A 227 -6.49 15.26 -16.48
N SER A 228 -6.16 16.51 -16.81
CA SER A 228 -6.44 17.11 -18.13
C SER A 228 -5.20 17.26 -19.00
N VAL A 229 -4.03 16.83 -18.51
CA VAL A 229 -2.72 17.00 -19.15
C VAL A 229 -2.06 15.65 -19.38
N LYS A 230 -1.19 15.58 -20.38
CA LYS A 230 -0.32 14.44 -20.69
C LYS A 230 1.11 14.71 -20.23
N LEU A 231 1.98 13.71 -20.34
CA LEU A 231 3.41 13.87 -20.06
C LEU A 231 4.03 14.88 -21.02
N GLU A 232 3.68 14.81 -22.30
CA GLU A 232 4.22 15.69 -23.35
C GLU A 232 3.98 17.18 -23.08
N ASP A 233 2.89 17.53 -22.39
CA ASP A 233 2.55 18.92 -22.07
C ASP A 233 3.60 19.59 -21.16
N PHE A 234 4.41 18.80 -20.42
CA PHE A 234 5.51 19.33 -19.61
C PHE A 234 6.63 19.94 -20.46
N TYR A 235 6.91 19.37 -21.63
CA TYR A 235 7.98 19.86 -22.51
C TYR A 235 7.60 21.16 -23.24
N GLU A 236 6.30 21.39 -23.42
CA GLU A 236 5.76 22.60 -24.05
C GLU A 236 5.46 23.71 -23.01
N SER A 237 5.55 23.40 -21.72
CA SER A 237 5.19 24.33 -20.64
C SER A 237 6.30 25.33 -20.33
N ASP A 238 6.01 26.63 -20.48
CA ASP A 238 6.94 27.71 -20.05
C ASP A 238 7.03 27.86 -18.52
N LEU A 239 6.00 27.40 -17.79
CA LEU A 239 5.89 27.55 -16.34
C LEU A 239 5.16 26.37 -15.69
N ILE A 240 5.81 25.77 -14.69
CA ILE A 240 5.23 24.71 -13.85
C ILE A 240 5.01 25.25 -12.43
N ILE A 241 3.78 25.16 -11.93
CA ILE A 241 3.40 25.57 -10.57
C ILE A 241 3.06 24.32 -9.76
N ILE A 242 3.79 24.09 -8.66
CA ILE A 242 3.59 22.95 -7.76
C ILE A 242 2.97 23.45 -6.46
N MET A 243 1.74 23.01 -6.15
CA MET A 243 1.02 23.38 -4.92
C MET A 243 0.40 22.14 -4.29
N GLY A 244 0.61 21.95 -2.98
CA GLY A 244 0.04 20.80 -2.25
C GLY A 244 0.67 19.45 -2.59
N GLN A 245 1.83 19.43 -3.26
CA GLN A 245 2.55 18.20 -3.63
C GLN A 245 4.05 18.35 -3.33
N ASN A 246 4.71 17.23 -3.07
CA ASN A 246 6.17 17.12 -3.00
C ASN A 246 6.69 16.09 -4.01
N PRO A 247 6.88 16.48 -5.28
CA PRO A 247 7.30 15.55 -6.32
C PRO A 247 8.67 14.93 -6.06
N GLY A 248 9.56 15.67 -5.42
CA GLY A 248 10.91 15.21 -5.06
C GLY A 248 10.94 14.01 -4.10
N THR A 249 9.84 13.67 -3.44
CA THR A 249 9.72 12.41 -2.67
C THR A 249 8.59 11.52 -3.14
N ASN A 250 7.48 12.08 -3.64
CA ASN A 250 6.25 11.33 -3.86
C ASN A 250 6.00 11.03 -5.35
N SER A 251 6.77 11.63 -6.26
CA SER A 251 6.55 11.57 -7.72
C SER A 251 7.85 11.93 -8.48
N ARG A 252 8.98 11.29 -8.12
CA ARG A 252 10.32 11.73 -8.56
C ARG A 252 10.54 11.69 -10.07
N GLU A 253 9.85 10.82 -10.78
CA GLU A 253 9.92 10.62 -12.22
C GLU A 253 9.53 11.89 -13.01
N CYS A 254 8.64 12.71 -12.43
CA CYS A 254 8.15 13.98 -12.98
C CYS A 254 9.24 15.01 -13.32
N PHE A 255 10.43 14.92 -12.73
CA PHE A 255 11.50 15.93 -12.86
C PHE A 255 12.84 15.34 -13.33
N LEU A 256 12.83 14.09 -13.81
CA LEU A 256 14.03 13.42 -14.31
C LEU A 256 14.13 13.42 -15.83
N HIS A 257 13.05 13.81 -16.52
CA HIS A 257 13.05 14.14 -17.95
C HIS A 257 13.04 15.65 -18.14
#